data_AF-A0A3D1R3B9-F1
#
_entry.id   AF-A0A3D1R3B9-F1
#
_cell.length_a   1.000
_cell.length_b   1.000
_cell.length_c   1.000
_cell.angle_alpha   90.00
_cell.angle_beta   90.00
_cell.angle_gamma   90.00
#
_symmetry.space_group_name_H-M   'P 1'
#
loop_
_entity.id
_entity.type
_entity.pdbx_description
1 polymer ?
#
loop_
_entity_poly.entity_id
_entity_poly.type
_entity_poly.pdbx_seq_one_letter_code
_entity_poly.pdbx_strand_id
1 'polypeptide(L)'
;MPSKRATKPRPRIAITLGDPSGIGPEVTARALARSRVRSALVPVVFGDDRVYARACRLAGVPDGLERVGSPEEARGPALVQVTALAPKDSRPGKPTLEGGRAQLAYLERAVEALEAGG
;
A
#
# COMPACT_ATOMS: atom_id res chain seq x y z
N MET A 1 -18.57 8.52 36.78
CA MET A 1 -18.85 7.96 35.44
C MET A 1 -17.63 8.19 34.57
N PRO A 2 -17.00 7.16 33.97
CA PRO A 2 -15.87 7.40 33.08
C PRO A 2 -16.37 8.07 31.80
N SER A 3 -15.84 9.26 31.52
CA SER A 3 -16.08 10.03 30.31
C SER A 3 -15.70 9.22 29.07
N LYS A 4 -16.65 9.04 28.15
CA LYS A 4 -16.37 8.52 26.80
C LYS A 4 -15.48 9.53 26.09
N ARG A 5 -14.17 9.31 26.10
CA ARG A 5 -13.24 10.01 25.20
C ARG A 5 -13.72 9.77 23.76
N ALA A 6 -14.15 10.82 23.08
CA ALA A 6 -14.39 10.77 21.64
C ALA A 6 -13.08 10.33 20.97
N THR A 7 -13.06 9.12 20.42
CA THR A 7 -11.90 8.63 19.66
C THR A 7 -11.83 9.42 18.37
N LYS A 8 -10.82 10.28 18.21
CA LYS A 8 -10.56 10.94 16.92
C LYS A 8 -10.54 9.86 15.82
N PRO A 9 -11.16 10.11 14.65
CA PRO A 9 -11.10 9.18 13.54
C PRO A 9 -9.64 8.92 13.16
N ARG A 10 -9.29 7.65 12.89
CA ARG A 10 -7.94 7.30 12.47
C ARG A 10 -7.63 8.00 11.15
N PRO A 11 -6.46 8.63 11.00
CA PRO A 11 -6.08 9.22 9.73
C PRO A 11 -5.99 8.14 8.67
N ARG A 12 -6.48 8.47 7.47
CA ARG A 12 -6.29 7.65 6.28
C ARG A 12 -5.01 8.09 5.60
N ILE A 13 -4.13 7.14 5.31
CA ILE A 13 -2.77 7.43 4.84
C ILE A 13 -2.54 6.67 3.53
N ALA A 14 -2.28 7.41 2.46
CA ALA A 14 -1.81 6.87 1.20
C ALA A 14 -0.35 6.39 1.35
N ILE A 15 -0.07 5.18 0.87
CA ILE A 15 1.26 4.57 0.91
C ILE A 15 1.57 4.06 -0.49
N THR A 16 2.58 4.60 -1.15
CA THR A 16 3.06 4.05 -2.42
C THR A 16 4.00 2.88 -2.14
N LEU A 17 4.00 1.84 -2.98
CA LEU A 17 4.95 0.72 -2.82
C LEU A 17 6.39 1.11 -3.16
N GLY A 18 6.60 2.21 -3.88
CA GLY A 18 7.90 2.60 -4.42
C GLY A 18 8.38 1.64 -5.51
N ASP A 19 9.70 1.47 -5.61
CA ASP A 19 10.31 0.55 -6.59
C ASP A 19 9.84 -0.90 -6.37
N PRO A 20 9.18 -1.53 -7.36
CA PRO A 20 8.79 -2.94 -7.33
C PRO A 20 9.94 -3.94 -7.11
N SER A 21 11.17 -3.51 -7.40
CA SER A 21 12.41 -4.29 -7.27
C SER A 21 13.22 -3.90 -6.02
N GLY A 22 12.82 -2.85 -5.31
CA GLY A 22 13.42 -2.41 -4.05
C GLY A 22 12.87 -3.17 -2.84
N ILE A 23 13.20 -2.67 -1.64
CA ILE A 23 12.74 -3.24 -0.36
C ILE A 23 11.46 -2.60 0.19
N GLY A 24 10.98 -1.52 -0.45
CA GLY A 24 9.81 -0.76 -0.04
C GLY A 24 8.56 -1.63 0.18
N PRO A 25 8.23 -2.54 -0.75
CA PRO A 25 7.12 -3.47 -0.58
C PRO A 25 7.21 -4.30 0.71
N GLU A 26 8.38 -4.85 1.05
CA GLU A 26 8.60 -5.68 2.23
C GLU A 26 8.56 -4.86 3.52
N VAL A 27 9.12 -3.65 3.51
CA VAL A 27 9.03 -2.71 4.64
C VAL A 27 7.57 -2.36 4.92
N THR A 28 6.79 -2.05 3.88
CA THR A 28 5.36 -1.77 3.97
C THR A 28 4.61 -2.98 4.52
N ALA A 29 4.82 -4.18 3.97
CA ALA A 29 4.18 -5.41 4.45
C ALA A 29 4.46 -5.66 5.94
N ARG A 30 5.72 -5.56 6.38
CA ARG A 30 6.09 -5.73 7.80
C ARG A 30 5.51 -4.63 8.69
N ALA A 31 5.43 -3.39 8.22
CA ALA A 31 4.83 -2.29 8.97
C ALA A 31 3.34 -2.54 9.19
N LEU A 32 2.61 -2.85 8.12
CA LEU A 32 1.17 -3.07 8.14
C LEU A 32 0.77 -4.37 8.85
N ALA A 33 1.67 -5.34 8.99
CA ALA A 33 1.47 -6.54 9.80
C ALA A 33 1.41 -6.26 11.32
N ARG A 34 1.89 -5.10 11.78
CA ARG A 34 1.87 -4.74 13.21
C ARG A 34 0.53 -4.13 13.61
N SER A 35 -0.13 -4.72 14.62
CA SER A 35 -1.41 -4.23 15.16
C SER A 35 -1.36 -2.74 15.55
N ARG A 36 -0.27 -2.30 16.19
CA ARG A 36 -0.08 -0.90 16.58
C ARG A 36 -0.19 0.09 15.41
N VAL A 37 0.26 -0.30 14.22
CA VAL A 37 0.21 0.55 13.01
C VAL A 37 -1.23 0.57 12.49
N ARG A 38 -1.87 -0.59 12.36
CA ARG A 38 -3.28 -0.67 11.93
C ARG A 38 -4.25 0.01 12.90
N SER A 39 -3.92 0.07 14.19
CA SER A 39 -4.69 0.82 15.19
C SER A 39 -4.45 2.33 15.12
N ALA A 40 -3.34 2.78 14.53
CA ALA A 40 -2.99 4.19 14.43
C ALA A 40 -3.51 4.86 13.14
N LEU A 41 -3.67 4.12 12.05
CA LEU A 41 -4.06 4.65 10.75
C LEU A 41 -4.93 3.66 9.95
N VAL A 42 -5.57 4.16 8.90
CA VAL A 42 -6.18 3.35 7.83
C VAL A 42 -5.27 3.44 6.61
N PRO A 43 -4.51 2.38 6.26
CA PRO A 43 -3.57 2.44 5.15
C PRO A 43 -4.29 2.18 3.82
N VAL A 44 -4.02 3.00 2.82
CA VAL A 44 -4.41 2.76 1.43
C VAL A 44 -3.14 2.66 0.60
N VAL A 45 -2.81 1.45 0.15
CA VAL A 45 -1.58 1.15 -0.58
C VAL A 45 -1.82 1.33 -2.08
N PHE A 46 -0.96 2.08 -2.75
CA PHE A 46 -0.97 2.28 -4.20
C PHE A 46 0.20 1.51 -4.80
N GLY A 47 -0.10 0.53 -5.65
CA GLY A 47 0.92 -0.36 -6.17
C GLY A 47 0.38 -1.48 -7.06
N ASP A 48 1.15 -2.55 -7.14
CA ASP A 48 0.81 -3.77 -7.85
C ASP A 48 0.59 -4.92 -6.86
N ASP A 49 -0.56 -5.58 -6.94
CA ASP A 49 -0.97 -6.72 -6.12
C ASP A 49 0.05 -7.85 -6.11
N ARG A 50 0.66 -8.17 -7.26
CA ARG A 50 1.66 -9.26 -7.34
C ARG A 50 2.93 -8.89 -6.60
N VAL A 51 3.31 -7.61 -6.63
CA VAL A 51 4.45 -7.06 -5.90
C VAL A 51 4.19 -7.12 -4.41
N TYR A 52 3.03 -6.65 -3.95
CA TYR A 52 2.67 -6.67 -2.53
C TYR A 52 2.49 -8.10 -1.99
N ALA A 53 1.80 -8.97 -2.72
CA ALA A 53 1.63 -10.38 -2.34
C ALA A 53 2.98 -11.11 -2.24
N ARG A 54 3.93 -10.83 -3.14
CA ARG A 54 5.30 -11.34 -3.03
C ARG A 54 6.00 -10.79 -1.80
N ALA A 55 5.86 -9.50 -1.54
CA ALA A 55 6.47 -8.85 -0.37
C ALA A 55 5.96 -9.45 0.95
N CYS A 56 4.65 -9.72 1.08
CA CYS A 56 4.08 -10.43 2.23
C CYS A 56 4.71 -11.83 2.41
N ARG A 57 4.85 -12.60 1.31
CA ARG A 57 5.52 -13.91 1.36
C ARG A 57 6.98 -13.83 1.81
N LEU A 58 7.76 -12.91 1.22
CA LEU A 58 9.17 -12.71 1.59
C LEU A 58 9.34 -12.18 3.02
N ALA A 59 8.39 -11.38 3.48
CA ALA A 59 8.38 -10.84 4.84
C ALA A 59 7.89 -11.85 5.90
N GLY A 60 7.24 -12.94 5.48
CA GLY A 60 6.64 -13.93 6.40
C GLY A 60 5.44 -13.38 7.16
N VAL A 61 4.64 -12.49 6.55
CA VAL A 61 3.49 -11.84 7.17
C VAL A 61 2.22 -12.08 6.36
N PRO A 62 1.04 -12.14 7.01
CA PRO A 62 -0.22 -12.25 6.29
C PRO A 62 -0.49 -10.98 5.48
N ASP A 63 -1.12 -11.16 4.33
CA ASP A 63 -1.72 -10.07 3.58
C ASP A 63 -3.07 -9.72 4.24
N GLY A 64 -3.20 -8.45 4.63
CA GLY A 64 -4.39 -7.93 5.31
C GLY A 64 -5.06 -6.79 4.57
N LEU A 65 -4.76 -6.61 3.28
CA LEU A 65 -5.31 -5.52 2.47
C LEU A 65 -6.46 -6.01 1.58
N GLU A 66 -7.58 -5.31 1.62
CA GLU A 66 -8.67 -5.46 0.65
C GLU A 66 -8.24 -4.90 -0.70
N ARG A 67 -8.63 -5.55 -1.80
CA ARG A 67 -8.35 -5.04 -3.15
C ARG A 67 -9.53 -4.19 -3.60
N VAL A 68 -9.24 -2.96 -3.99
CA VAL A 68 -10.25 -1.97 -4.38
C VAL A 68 -9.88 -1.32 -5.71
N GLY A 69 -10.87 -0.87 -6.47
CA GLY A 69 -10.66 -0.15 -7.73
C GLY A 69 -10.26 1.31 -7.51
N SER A 70 -10.67 1.88 -6.39
CA SER A 70 -10.39 3.26 -6.03
C SER A 70 -10.23 3.41 -4.51
N PRO A 71 -9.52 4.45 -4.04
CA PRO A 71 -9.37 4.67 -2.61
C PRO A 71 -10.71 4.92 -1.91
N GLU A 72 -11.71 5.51 -2.57
CA GLU A 72 -13.03 5.81 -1.99
C GLU A 72 -13.81 4.54 -1.60
N GLU A 73 -13.54 3.41 -2.27
CA GLU A 73 -14.14 2.11 -1.96
C GLU A 73 -13.56 1.49 -0.68
N ALA A 74 -12.39 1.95 -0.22
CA ALA A 74 -11.70 1.39 0.93
C ALA A 74 -12.43 1.68 2.25
N ARG A 75 -13.05 0.66 2.85
CA ARG A 75 -13.65 0.74 4.20
C ARG A 75 -12.66 0.49 5.33
N GLY A 76 -11.43 0.09 4.98
CA GLY A 76 -10.37 -0.28 5.90
C GLY A 76 -9.00 -0.31 5.20
N PRO A 77 -8.03 -1.07 5.73
CA PRO A 77 -6.77 -1.33 5.04
C PRO A 77 -6.99 -1.88 3.64
N ALA A 78 -6.47 -1.20 2.62
CA ALA A 78 -6.73 -1.55 1.24
C ALA A 78 -5.50 -1.38 0.34
N LEU A 79 -5.53 -2.02 -0.82
CA LEU A 79 -4.61 -1.87 -1.95
C LEU A 79 -5.41 -1.46 -3.18
N VAL A 80 -5.03 -0.33 -3.77
CA VAL A 80 -5.47 0.13 -5.09
C VAL A 80 -4.47 -0.40 -6.11
N GLN A 81 -4.95 -1.21 -7.06
CA GLN A 81 -4.14 -1.70 -8.17
C GLN A 81 -3.89 -0.56 -9.15
N VAL A 82 -2.62 -0.18 -9.35
CA VAL A 82 -2.24 0.92 -10.24
C VAL A 82 -1.66 0.41 -11.56
N THR A 83 -0.85 -0.65 -11.51
CA THR A 83 -0.23 -1.27 -12.70
C THR A 83 -0.36 -2.79 -12.63
N ALA A 84 0.00 -3.50 -13.70
CA ALA A 84 0.07 -4.96 -13.73
C ALA A 84 1.37 -5.42 -14.39
N LEU A 85 2.48 -5.36 -13.65
CA LEU A 85 3.82 -5.68 -14.10
C LEU A 85 3.98 -7.16 -14.45
N ALA A 86 4.78 -7.43 -15.48
CA ALA A 86 5.26 -8.77 -15.72
C ALA A 86 6.23 -9.19 -14.60
N PRO A 87 6.32 -10.48 -14.25
CA PRO A 87 7.19 -10.96 -13.16
C PRO A 87 8.67 -10.60 -13.32
N LYS A 88 9.14 -10.36 -14.55
CA LYS A 88 10.53 -9.95 -14.84
C LYS A 88 10.83 -8.52 -14.39
N ASP A 89 9.82 -7.64 -14.38
CA ASP A 89 9.99 -6.20 -14.17
C ASP A 89 9.86 -5.78 -12.70
N SER A 90 9.60 -6.75 -11.82
CA SER A 90 9.53 -6.56 -10.36
C SER A 90 10.44 -7.51 -9.60
N ARG A 91 11.52 -8.00 -10.21
CA ARG A 91 12.44 -8.92 -9.54
C ARG A 91 13.26 -8.16 -8.49
N PRO A 92 13.31 -8.60 -7.22
CA PRO A 92 14.12 -7.94 -6.19
C PRO A 92 15.58 -7.75 -6.62
N GLY A 93 16.11 -6.54 -6.41
CA GLY A 93 17.47 -6.15 -6.76
C GLY A 93 17.75 -6.04 -8.27
N LYS A 94 16.73 -6.07 -9.13
CA LYS A 94 16.86 -6.00 -10.59
C LYS A 94 15.93 -4.92 -11.17
N PRO A 95 16.24 -3.63 -10.99
CA PRO A 95 15.42 -2.55 -11.50
C PRO A 95 15.30 -2.62 -13.03
N THR A 96 14.15 -2.17 -13.54
CA THR A 96 13.82 -2.14 -14.97
C THR A 96 13.17 -0.81 -15.33
N LEU A 97 13.12 -0.48 -16.62
CA LEU A 97 12.41 0.71 -17.09
C LEU A 97 10.91 0.66 -16.74
N GLU A 98 10.27 -0.50 -16.90
CA GLU A 98 8.86 -0.68 -16.54
C GLU A 98 8.62 -0.58 -15.03
N GLY A 99 9.53 -1.13 -14.21
CA GLY A 99 9.49 -0.94 -12.75
C GLY A 99 9.61 0.54 -12.37
N GLY A 100 10.48 1.28 -13.05
CA GLY A 100 10.65 2.73 -12.91
C GLY A 100 9.38 3.53 -13.28
N ARG A 101 8.72 3.18 -14.39
CA ARG A 101 7.43 3.76 -14.77
C ARG A 101 6.35 3.45 -13.75
N ALA A 102 6.33 2.22 -13.24
CA ALA A 102 5.33 1.80 -12.26
C ALA A 102 5.46 2.56 -10.94
N GLN A 103 6.67 2.76 -10.39
CA GLN A 103 6.81 3.55 -9.15
C GLN A 103 6.34 5.00 -9.30
N LEU A 104 6.52 5.60 -10.49
CA LEU A 104 6.02 6.93 -10.78
C LEU A 104 4.48 6.92 -10.84
N ALA A 105 3.90 5.96 -11.56
CA ALA A 105 2.45 5.81 -11.63
C ALA A 105 1.81 5.59 -10.25
N TYR A 106 2.47 4.86 -9.33
CA TYR A 106 2.00 4.69 -7.96
C TYR A 106 1.92 6.02 -7.21
N LEU A 107 2.93 6.88 -7.40
CA LEU A 107 2.98 8.20 -6.80
C LEU A 107 1.92 9.12 -7.38
N GLU A 108 1.83 9.21 -8.70
CA GLU A 108 0.86 10.04 -9.41
C GLU A 108 -0.56 9.65 -8.99
N ARG A 109 -0.90 8.35 -9.00
CA ARG A 109 -2.23 7.89 -8.61
C ARG A 109 -2.58 8.19 -7.15
N ALA A 110 -1.58 8.16 -6.26
CA ALA A 110 -1.75 8.52 -4.85
C ALA A 110 -1.96 10.04 -4.68
N VAL A 111 -1.26 10.88 -5.45
CA VAL A 111 -1.45 12.35 -5.44
C VAL A 111 -2.83 12.71 -5.98
N GLU A 112 -3.23 12.14 -7.12
CA GLU A 112 -4.57 12.33 -7.70
C GLU A 112 -5.68 12.00 -6.70
N ALA A 113 -5.51 10.89 -5.96
CA ALA A 113 -6.44 10.52 -4.90
C ALA A 113 -6.53 11.59 -3.80
N LEU A 114 -5.38 12.10 -3.33
CA LEU A 114 -5.34 13.14 -2.29
C LEU A 114 -6.00 14.44 -2.75
N GLU A 115 -5.76 14.86 -4.00
CA GLU A 115 -6.36 16.06 -4.58
C GLU A 115 -7.88 15.93 -4.72
N ALA A 116 -8.39 14.71 -4.97
CA ALA A 116 -9.81 14.40 -5.01
C ALA A 116 -10.47 14.27 -3.62
N GLY A 117 -9.71 14.43 -2.53
CA GLY A 117 -10.19 14.24 -1.15
C GLY A 117 -10.28 12.76 -0.73
N GLY A 118 -9.64 11.89 -1.51
CA GLY A 118 -9.52 10.45 -1.32
C GLY A 118 -8.30 10.03 -0.52
#